data_AF-A0A231RW02-F1
#
_entry.id   AF-A0A231RW02-F1
#
_cell.length_a   1.000
_cell.length_b   1.000
_cell.length_c   1.000
_cell.angle_alpha   90.00
_cell.angle_beta   90.00
_cell.angle_gamma   90.00
#
_symmetry.space_group_name_H-M   'P 1'
#
loop_
_entity.id
_entity.type
_entity.pdbx_description
1 polymer ?
#
loop_
_entity_poly.entity_id
_entity_poly.type
_entity_poly.pdbx_seq_one_letter_code
_entity_poly.pdbx_strand_id
1 'polypeptide(L)'
;MDTVKLISYSKLTASLQSKNFEKAEIDLYEIEDYISQLLLNGEFGLLREINQKLIANLDENTVFDRQSFVMGKLFTLVEILDNLVRPYEIAVQVNALTALEKRAMRLIHEFEEIVQSDLAEKMMIKTSYMSNVLKKMRSLNLVYYKNSGKYRWYALTPYGQLLLKSIQEINREDRPLLEDTKIDDTIFLERMSKSERNRLDFERSTGSYSRSRIDDEYWDIVEFR
;
A
#
# COMPACT_ATOMS: atom_id res chain seq x y z
N MET A 1 -7.72 28.53 12.77
CA MET A 1 -8.15 27.13 12.61
C MET A 1 -9.58 26.99 13.11
N ASP A 2 -10.53 26.89 12.20
CA ASP A 2 -11.37 28.06 11.88
C ASP A 2 -12.81 27.69 12.20
N THR A 3 -13.49 28.57 12.92
CA THR A 3 -14.89 28.43 13.34
C THR A 3 -15.81 28.13 12.14
N VAL A 4 -15.43 28.59 10.95
CA VAL A 4 -16.10 28.33 9.67
C VAL A 4 -16.03 26.84 9.27
N LYS A 5 -14.87 26.18 9.41
CA LYS A 5 -14.70 24.73 9.13
C LYS A 5 -15.60 23.88 10.03
N LEU A 6 -15.70 24.25 11.31
CA LEU A 6 -16.53 23.54 12.29
C LEU A 6 -18.03 23.69 12.01
N ILE A 7 -18.46 24.88 11.57
CA ILE A 7 -19.84 25.18 11.22
C ILE A 7 -20.26 24.40 9.97
N SER A 8 -19.45 24.38 8.91
CA SER A 8 -19.77 23.61 7.70
C SER A 8 -19.85 22.12 7.95
N TYR A 9 -18.94 21.56 8.76
CA TYR A 9 -18.98 20.15 9.14
C TYR A 9 -20.21 19.78 10.00
N SER A 10 -20.55 20.63 10.98
CA SER A 10 -21.72 20.44 11.83
C SER A 10 -23.04 20.50 11.05
N LYS A 11 -23.15 21.41 10.08
CA LYS A 11 -24.28 21.51 9.15
C LYS A 11 -24.38 20.28 8.26
N LEU A 12 -23.25 19.79 7.74
CA LEU A 12 -23.19 18.55 6.97
C LEU A 12 -23.71 17.37 7.79
N THR A 13 -23.23 17.20 9.03
CA THR A 13 -23.71 16.14 9.92
C THR A 13 -25.19 16.31 10.31
N ALA A 14 -25.66 17.54 10.51
CA ALA A 14 -27.06 17.81 10.85
C ALA A 14 -28.01 17.54 9.69
N SER A 15 -27.61 17.92 8.47
CA SER A 15 -28.35 17.63 7.24
C SER A 15 -28.41 16.14 6.95
N LEU A 16 -27.30 15.42 7.17
CA LEU A 16 -27.23 13.97 7.02
C LEU A 16 -28.11 13.22 8.04
N GLN A 17 -28.20 13.70 9.28
CA GLN A 17 -29.07 13.11 10.31
C GLN A 17 -30.57 13.36 10.06
N SER A 18 -30.92 14.31 9.20
CA SER A 18 -32.33 14.59 8.89
C SER A 18 -32.85 13.55 7.89
N LYS A 19 -33.72 12.64 8.34
CA LYS A 19 -34.35 11.57 7.53
C LYS A 19 -35.25 12.06 6.38
N ASN A 20 -35.26 13.36 6.10
CA ASN A 20 -36.08 14.00 5.06
C ASN A 20 -35.16 14.82 4.14
N PHE A 21 -34.43 14.11 3.28
CA PHE A 21 -33.52 14.70 2.28
C PHE A 21 -34.24 15.61 1.27
N GLU A 22 -35.56 15.46 1.08
CA GLU A 22 -36.36 16.36 0.22
C GLU A 22 -36.64 17.74 0.84
N LYS A 23 -36.47 17.90 2.16
CA LYS A 23 -36.75 19.17 2.87
C LYS A 23 -35.49 19.88 3.37
N ALA A 24 -34.38 19.17 3.51
CA ALA A 24 -33.09 19.82 3.68
C ALA A 24 -32.65 20.27 2.28
N GLU A 25 -32.63 21.58 2.02
CA GLU A 25 -31.79 22.14 0.95
C GLU A 25 -30.34 21.82 1.30
N ILE A 26 -29.91 20.59 0.99
CA ILE A 26 -28.52 20.21 1.04
C ILE A 26 -27.90 20.91 -0.15
N ASP A 27 -27.22 22.02 0.11
CA ASP A 27 -26.41 22.67 -0.90
C ASP A 27 -25.19 21.79 -1.20
N LEU A 28 -25.37 20.91 -2.17
CA LEU A 28 -24.33 19.99 -2.64
C LEU A 28 -23.10 20.75 -3.15
N TYR A 29 -23.23 22.02 -3.56
CA TYR A 29 -22.09 22.84 -3.95
C TYR A 29 -21.22 23.22 -2.75
N GLU A 30 -21.80 23.46 -1.57
CA GLU A 30 -21.01 23.67 -0.35
C GLU A 30 -20.24 22.41 0.05
N ILE A 31 -20.83 21.23 -0.16
CA ILE A 31 -20.18 19.94 0.10
C ILE A 31 -19.01 19.71 -0.86
N GLU A 32 -19.24 19.95 -2.15
CA GLU A 32 -18.22 19.85 -3.21
C GLU A 32 -17.05 20.82 -2.95
N ASP A 33 -17.33 22.09 -2.60
CA ASP A 33 -16.29 23.07 -2.30
C ASP A 33 -15.49 22.68 -1.04
N TYR A 34 -16.17 22.19 0.00
CA TYR A 34 -15.49 21.72 1.21
C TYR A 34 -14.60 20.50 0.94
N ILE A 35 -15.07 19.52 0.18
CA ILE A 35 -14.25 18.36 -0.23
C ILE A 35 -13.06 18.82 -1.08
N SER A 36 -13.26 19.77 -1.99
CA SER A 36 -12.20 20.35 -2.81
C SER A 36 -11.12 21.01 -1.95
N GLN A 37 -11.51 21.76 -0.92
CA GLN A 37 -10.58 22.37 0.03
C GLN A 37 -9.82 21.31 0.85
N LEU A 38 -10.48 20.25 1.31
CA LEU A 38 -9.82 19.16 2.03
C LEU A 38 -8.82 18.40 1.16
N LEU A 39 -9.14 18.17 -0.12
CA LEU A 39 -8.24 17.58 -1.10
C LEU A 39 -7.00 18.46 -1.33
N LEU A 40 -7.19 19.76 -1.56
CA LEU A 40 -6.09 20.71 -1.76
C LEU A 40 -5.17 20.80 -0.54
N ASN A 41 -5.72 20.64 0.67
CA ASN A 41 -4.96 20.67 1.91
C ASN A 41 -4.37 19.30 2.31
N GLY A 42 -4.60 18.24 1.54
CA GLY A 42 -4.13 16.88 1.84
C GLY A 42 -4.75 16.27 3.11
N GLU A 43 -5.93 16.74 3.53
CA GLU A 43 -6.63 16.30 4.75
C GLU A 43 -7.38 14.96 4.50
N PHE A 44 -6.71 13.95 3.96
CA PHE A 44 -7.30 12.66 3.54
C PHE A 44 -7.97 11.88 4.68
N GLY A 45 -7.51 12.05 5.93
CA GLY A 45 -8.16 11.46 7.09
C GLY A 45 -9.58 11.97 7.32
N LEU A 46 -9.82 13.27 7.09
CA LEU A 46 -11.15 13.88 7.22
C LEU A 46 -12.05 13.54 6.04
N LEU A 47 -11.50 13.45 4.83
CA LEU A 47 -12.24 12.95 3.65
C LEU A 47 -12.76 11.53 3.88
N ARG A 48 -11.96 10.66 4.48
CA ARG A 48 -12.38 9.30 4.87
C ARG A 48 -13.54 9.31 5.87
N GLU A 49 -13.46 10.15 6.90
CA GLU A 49 -14.54 10.26 7.90
C GLU A 49 -15.85 10.74 7.26
N ILE A 50 -15.78 11.74 6.37
CA ILE A 50 -16.93 12.24 5.61
C ILE A 50 -17.54 11.11 4.79
N ASN A 51 -16.71 10.36 4.06
CA ASN A 51 -17.17 9.28 3.21
C ASN A 51 -17.85 8.15 4.00
N GLN A 52 -17.29 7.75 5.15
CA GLN A 52 -17.92 6.77 6.06
C GLN A 52 -19.29 7.24 6.57
N LYS A 53 -19.40 8.53 6.92
CA LYS A 53 -20.67 9.12 7.33
C LYS A 53 -21.68 9.13 6.18
N LEU A 54 -21.26 9.45 4.96
CA LEU A 54 -22.13 9.40 3.79
C LEU A 54 -22.64 7.98 3.53
N ILE A 55 -21.77 6.96 3.56
CA ILE A 55 -22.14 5.54 3.37
C ILE A 55 -23.14 5.07 4.44
N ALA A 56 -22.88 5.39 5.71
CA ALA A 56 -23.78 5.01 6.80
C ALA A 56 -25.19 5.60 6.63
N ASN A 57 -25.29 6.83 6.09
CA ASN A 57 -26.58 7.43 5.79
C ASN A 57 -27.26 6.80 4.57
N LEU A 58 -26.51 6.23 3.61
CA LEU A 58 -27.06 5.54 2.44
C LEU A 58 -27.69 4.19 2.80
N ASP A 59 -27.10 3.45 3.75
CA ASP A 59 -27.55 2.10 4.16
C ASP A 59 -28.89 2.09 4.91
N GLU A 60 -29.34 3.23 5.45
CA GLU A 60 -30.60 3.34 6.21
C GLU A 60 -31.85 3.60 5.35
N ASN A 61 -31.74 3.68 4.02
CA ASN A 61 -32.82 4.17 3.16
C ASN A 61 -33.70 3.08 2.53
N THR A 62 -34.95 3.45 2.25
CA THR A 62 -35.96 2.56 1.64
C THR A 62 -35.84 2.50 0.11
N VAL A 63 -36.52 1.54 -0.53
CA VAL A 63 -36.51 1.36 -2.00
C VAL A 63 -36.99 2.61 -2.76
N PHE A 64 -37.85 3.43 -2.14
CA PHE A 64 -38.40 4.65 -2.73
C PHE A 64 -37.36 5.79 -2.81
N ASP A 65 -36.46 5.87 -1.83
CA ASP A 65 -35.41 6.90 -1.75
C ASP A 65 -34.33 6.74 -2.83
N ARG A 66 -34.12 5.52 -3.33
CA ARG A 66 -33.10 5.19 -4.33
C ARG A 66 -33.35 5.84 -5.71
N GLN A 67 -34.57 6.31 -5.97
CA GLN A 67 -34.91 7.04 -7.21
C GLN A 67 -34.80 8.56 -7.06
N SER A 68 -34.46 9.06 -5.85
CA SER A 68 -34.29 10.49 -5.62
C SER A 68 -33.01 11.01 -6.26
N PHE A 69 -33.11 12.16 -6.93
CA PHE A 69 -31.97 12.89 -7.51
C PHE A 69 -30.88 13.21 -6.49
N VAL A 70 -31.27 13.53 -5.25
CA VAL A 70 -30.34 13.82 -4.15
C VAL A 70 -29.55 12.57 -3.76
N MET A 71 -30.21 11.41 -3.73
CA MET A 71 -29.55 10.14 -3.45
C MET A 71 -28.57 9.75 -4.56
N GLY A 72 -28.95 9.96 -5.83
CA GLY A 72 -28.03 9.78 -6.95
C GLY A 72 -26.76 10.62 -6.82
N LYS A 73 -26.88 11.90 -6.45
CA LYS A 73 -25.73 12.77 -6.19
C LYS A 73 -24.89 12.33 -5.00
N LEU A 74 -25.53 11.89 -3.90
CA LEU A 74 -24.81 11.36 -2.74
C LEU A 74 -24.03 10.08 -3.07
N PHE A 75 -24.61 9.16 -3.84
CA PHE A 75 -23.90 7.97 -4.35
C PHE A 75 -22.70 8.36 -5.20
N THR A 76 -22.88 9.28 -6.16
CA THR A 76 -21.78 9.79 -6.99
C THR A 76 -20.68 10.41 -6.13
N LEU A 77 -21.05 11.17 -5.10
CA LEU A 77 -20.08 11.80 -4.20
C LEU A 77 -19.27 10.77 -3.40
N VAL A 78 -19.94 9.72 -2.90
CA VAL A 78 -19.28 8.59 -2.23
C VAL A 78 -18.31 7.89 -3.18
N GLU A 79 -18.72 7.61 -4.42
CA GLU A 79 -17.85 6.98 -5.41
C GLU A 79 -16.63 7.86 -5.76
N ILE A 80 -16.83 9.17 -5.89
CA ILE A 80 -15.73 10.12 -6.14
C ILE A 80 -14.77 10.13 -4.94
N LEU A 81 -15.30 10.25 -3.72
CA LEU A 81 -14.49 10.26 -2.50
C LEU A 81 -13.71 8.96 -2.32
N ASP A 82 -14.35 7.81 -2.55
CA ASP A 82 -13.68 6.50 -2.53
C ASP A 82 -12.50 6.49 -3.51
N ASN A 83 -12.70 6.93 -4.75
CA ASN A 83 -11.64 6.94 -5.75
C ASN A 83 -10.50 7.91 -5.43
N LEU A 84 -10.79 9.03 -4.76
CA LEU A 84 -9.79 10.04 -4.38
C LEU A 84 -9.00 9.64 -3.13
N VAL A 85 -9.65 9.01 -2.16
CA VAL A 85 -9.03 8.60 -0.89
C VAL A 85 -8.27 7.27 -1.03
N ARG A 86 -8.71 6.39 -1.94
CA ARG A 86 -8.13 5.06 -2.15
C ARG A 86 -6.61 5.04 -2.41
N PRO A 87 -6.01 5.89 -3.26
CA PRO A 87 -4.55 5.94 -3.41
C PRO A 87 -3.81 6.22 -2.11
N TYR A 88 -4.33 7.16 -1.31
CA TYR A 88 -3.76 7.49 0.00
C TYR A 88 -3.88 6.32 0.97
N GLU A 89 -5.04 5.66 1.04
CA GLU A 89 -5.23 4.48 1.89
C GLU A 89 -4.30 3.33 1.49
N ILE A 90 -4.13 3.10 0.19
CA ILE A 90 -3.17 2.12 -0.33
C ILE A 90 -1.76 2.49 0.14
N ALA A 91 -1.33 3.75 -0.01
CA ALA A 91 0.00 4.19 0.40
C ALA A 91 0.23 4.01 1.91
N VAL A 92 -0.75 4.38 2.74
CA VAL A 92 -0.70 4.15 4.21
C VAL A 92 -0.55 2.66 4.53
N GLN A 93 -1.32 1.81 3.86
CA GLN A 93 -1.25 0.36 4.05
C GLN A 93 0.09 -0.21 3.59
N VAL A 94 0.61 0.24 2.44
CA VAL A 94 1.96 -0.13 1.96
C VAL A 94 3.03 0.25 2.98
N ASN A 95 2.93 1.42 3.60
CA ASN A 95 3.88 1.89 4.60
C ASN A 95 3.75 1.15 5.93
N ALA A 96 2.56 0.66 6.28
CA ALA A 96 2.34 -0.15 7.46
C ALA A 96 2.89 -1.59 7.34
N LEU A 97 3.13 -2.08 6.12
CA LEU A 97 3.70 -3.40 5.89
C LEU A 97 5.20 -3.42 6.15
N THR A 98 5.63 -4.42 6.91
CA THR A 98 7.04 -4.70 7.16
C THR A 98 7.74 -5.20 5.89
N ALA A 99 9.06 -5.05 5.82
CA ALA A 99 9.88 -5.59 4.72
C ALA A 99 9.65 -7.09 4.53
N LEU A 100 9.49 -7.83 5.63
CA LEU A 100 9.19 -9.26 5.64
C LEU A 100 7.85 -9.57 4.95
N GLU A 101 6.79 -8.83 5.28
CA GLU A 101 5.46 -9.00 4.67
C GLU A 101 5.48 -8.65 3.19
N LYS A 102 6.14 -7.54 2.82
CA LYS A 102 6.34 -7.14 1.42
C LYS A 102 7.07 -8.24 0.62
N ARG A 103 8.12 -8.83 1.21
CA ARG A 103 8.87 -9.94 0.59
C ARG A 103 8.02 -11.21 0.47
N ALA A 104 7.23 -11.55 1.50
CA ALA A 104 6.31 -12.68 1.44
C ALA A 104 5.27 -12.50 0.31
N MET A 105 4.70 -11.29 0.15
CA MET A 105 3.78 -10.99 -0.94
C MET A 105 4.42 -11.17 -2.32
N ARG A 106 5.66 -10.71 -2.51
CA ARG A 106 6.40 -10.89 -3.76
C ARG A 106 6.59 -12.37 -4.11
N LEU A 107 7.00 -13.19 -3.13
CA LEU A 107 7.18 -14.62 -3.34
C LEU A 107 5.85 -15.33 -3.62
N ILE A 108 4.79 -15.04 -2.87
CA ILE A 108 3.47 -15.63 -3.14
C ILE A 108 2.99 -15.27 -4.56
N HIS A 109 3.25 -14.04 -5.02
CA HIS A 109 2.92 -13.63 -6.38
C HIS A 109 3.74 -14.38 -7.44
N GLU A 110 5.04 -14.51 -7.22
CA GLU A 110 5.96 -15.21 -8.14
C GLU A 110 5.57 -16.67 -8.34
N PHE A 111 5.13 -17.35 -7.28
CA PHE A 111 4.75 -18.77 -7.32
C PHE A 111 3.25 -19.00 -7.57
N GLU A 112 2.44 -17.93 -7.69
CA GLU A 112 0.97 -17.91 -7.75
C GLU A 112 0.26 -18.52 -6.51
N GLU A 113 0.60 -19.76 -6.18
CA GLU A 113 0.20 -20.47 -4.97
C GLU A 113 1.42 -21.13 -4.31
N ILE A 114 1.58 -20.99 -3.00
CA ILE A 114 2.73 -21.55 -2.28
C ILE A 114 2.34 -22.12 -0.91
N VAL A 115 2.97 -23.23 -0.51
CA VAL A 115 2.78 -23.82 0.82
C VAL A 115 3.63 -23.10 1.86
N GLN A 116 3.15 -23.02 3.10
CA GLN A 116 3.84 -22.35 4.20
C GLN A 116 5.29 -22.84 4.42
N SER A 117 5.55 -24.14 4.28
CA SER A 117 6.90 -24.72 4.41
C SER A 117 7.86 -24.12 3.39
N ASP A 118 7.43 -24.08 2.14
CA ASP A 118 8.25 -23.69 1.00
C ASP A 118 8.47 -22.18 1.01
N LEU A 119 7.46 -21.41 1.41
CA LEU A 119 7.59 -19.97 1.63
C LEU A 119 8.56 -19.66 2.78
N ALA A 120 8.49 -20.44 3.89
CA ALA A 120 9.41 -20.28 5.01
C ALA A 120 10.86 -20.60 4.61
N GLU A 121 11.07 -21.65 3.82
CA GLU A 121 12.37 -22.04 3.26
C GLU A 121 12.95 -20.94 2.36
N LYS A 122 12.17 -20.44 1.38
CA LYS A 122 12.60 -19.36 0.48
C LYS A 122 12.91 -18.04 1.21
N MET A 123 12.27 -17.83 2.36
CA MET A 123 12.52 -16.65 3.20
C MET A 123 13.58 -16.91 4.28
N MET A 124 14.11 -18.12 4.38
CA MET A 124 15.10 -18.53 5.40
C MET A 124 14.63 -18.26 6.84
N ILE A 125 13.35 -18.46 7.13
CA ILE A 125 12.77 -18.26 8.47
C ILE A 125 12.06 -19.52 8.98
N LYS A 126 11.84 -19.58 10.30
CA LYS A 126 11.13 -20.72 10.93
C LYS A 126 9.69 -20.80 10.45
N THR A 127 9.22 -22.01 10.15
CA THR A 127 7.84 -22.28 9.74
C THR A 127 6.81 -21.75 10.73
N SER A 128 7.07 -21.84 12.05
CA SER A 128 6.19 -21.29 13.09
C SER A 128 6.05 -19.77 12.98
N TYR A 129 7.14 -19.07 12.69
CA TYR A 129 7.14 -17.62 12.50
C TYR A 129 6.41 -17.23 11.20
N MET A 130 6.64 -17.97 10.11
CA MET A 130 5.87 -17.79 8.86
C MET A 130 4.36 -17.96 9.08
N SER A 131 3.96 -18.87 9.98
CA SER A 131 2.55 -19.03 10.34
C SER A 131 1.94 -17.74 10.91
N ASN A 132 2.69 -17.04 11.77
CA ASN A 132 2.24 -15.78 12.35
C ASN A 132 2.17 -14.67 11.30
N VAL A 133 3.15 -14.59 10.41
CA VAL A 133 3.16 -13.64 9.28
C VAL A 133 1.93 -13.86 8.40
N LEU A 134 1.70 -15.10 7.95
CA LEU A 134 0.54 -15.44 7.12
C LEU A 134 -0.78 -15.20 7.85
N LYS A 135 -0.86 -15.47 9.16
CA LYS A 135 -2.06 -15.17 9.96
C LYS A 135 -2.34 -13.67 10.00
N LYS A 136 -1.31 -12.83 10.19
CA LYS A 136 -1.44 -11.37 10.16
C LYS A 136 -1.86 -10.88 8.77
N MET A 137 -1.17 -11.32 7.72
CA MET A 137 -1.51 -10.97 6.34
C MET A 137 -2.94 -11.37 5.96
N ARG A 138 -3.43 -12.51 6.47
CA ARG A 138 -4.83 -12.92 6.32
C ARG A 138 -5.80 -11.99 7.03
N SER A 139 -5.50 -11.56 8.25
CA SER A 139 -6.36 -10.59 8.97
C SER A 139 -6.45 -9.24 8.27
N LEU A 140 -5.43 -8.89 7.48
CA LEU A 140 -5.40 -7.71 6.62
C LEU A 140 -5.98 -7.97 5.21
N ASN A 141 -6.58 -9.15 4.98
CA ASN A 141 -7.15 -9.56 3.70
C ASN A 141 -6.16 -9.50 2.52
N LEU A 142 -4.86 -9.71 2.77
CA LEU A 142 -3.81 -9.66 1.74
C LEU A 142 -3.61 -11.01 1.05
N VAL A 143 -3.81 -12.09 1.81
CA VAL A 143 -3.65 -13.46 1.34
C VAL A 143 -4.86 -14.27 1.76
N TYR A 144 -5.23 -15.25 0.94
CA TYR A 144 -6.15 -16.32 1.30
C TYR A 144 -5.42 -17.65 1.25
N TYR A 145 -6.08 -18.71 1.72
CA TYR A 145 -5.56 -20.06 1.55
C TYR A 145 -6.66 -21.01 1.07
N LYS A 146 -6.23 -22.01 0.31
CA LYS A 146 -7.04 -23.15 -0.11
C LYS A 146 -6.47 -24.41 0.52
N ASN A 147 -7.35 -25.27 1.02
CA ASN A 147 -6.94 -26.59 1.50
C ASN A 147 -6.85 -27.55 0.30
N SER A 148 -5.73 -28.25 0.17
CA SER A 148 -5.56 -29.35 -0.77
C SER A 148 -4.85 -30.50 -0.06
N GLY A 149 -5.61 -31.55 0.27
CA GLY A 149 -5.16 -32.64 1.12
C GLY A 149 -4.76 -32.14 2.51
N LYS A 150 -3.52 -32.41 2.93
CA LYS A 150 -2.96 -31.97 4.23
C LYS A 150 -2.33 -30.57 4.17
N TYR A 151 -2.23 -29.98 2.98
CA TYR A 151 -1.51 -28.72 2.78
C TYR A 151 -2.47 -27.54 2.65
N ARG A 152 -1.97 -26.39 3.10
CA ARG A 152 -2.60 -25.08 2.90
C ARG A 152 -1.78 -24.33 1.86
N TRP A 153 -2.40 -24.06 0.72
CA TRP A 153 -1.84 -23.29 -0.38
C TRP A 153 -2.25 -21.85 -0.22
N TYR A 154 -1.27 -20.95 -0.14
CA TYR A 154 -1.49 -19.52 0.06
C TYR A 154 -1.34 -18.79 -1.27
N ALA A 155 -2.25 -17.85 -1.51
CA ALA A 155 -2.28 -16.99 -2.68
C ALA A 155 -2.67 -15.57 -2.28
N LEU A 156 -2.30 -14.58 -3.09
CA LEU A 156 -2.72 -13.19 -2.87
C LEU A 156 -4.21 -13.02 -3.19
N THR A 157 -4.91 -12.25 -2.37
CA THR A 157 -6.26 -11.78 -2.72
C THR A 157 -6.18 -10.70 -3.80
N PRO A 158 -7.29 -10.32 -4.46
CA PRO A 158 -7.30 -9.16 -5.37
C PRO A 158 -6.78 -7.88 -4.70
N TYR A 159 -7.09 -7.68 -3.42
CA TYR A 159 -6.58 -6.54 -2.65
C TYR A 159 -5.07 -6.64 -2.40
N GLY A 160 -4.56 -7.84 -2.05
CA GLY A 160 -3.13 -8.08 -1.90
C GLY A 160 -2.35 -7.88 -3.20
N GLN A 161 -2.90 -8.28 -4.34
CA GLN A 161 -2.31 -8.03 -5.66
C GLN A 161 -2.23 -6.54 -5.98
N LEU A 162 -3.31 -5.80 -5.70
CA LEU A 162 -3.35 -4.35 -5.88
C LEU A 162 -2.31 -3.63 -5.01
N LEU A 163 -2.18 -4.00 -3.74
CA LEU A 163 -1.13 -3.48 -2.84
C LEU A 163 0.29 -3.82 -3.34
N LEU A 164 0.51 -5.05 -3.82
CA LEU A 164 1.80 -5.45 -4.37
C LEU A 164 2.18 -4.63 -5.59
N LYS A 165 1.22 -4.35 -6.48
CA LYS A 165 1.44 -3.50 -7.65
C LYS A 165 1.86 -2.09 -7.23
N SER A 166 1.18 -1.50 -6.24
CA SER A 166 1.57 -0.19 -5.71
C SER A 166 2.94 -0.20 -5.05
N ILE A 167 3.31 -1.27 -4.34
CA ILE A 167 4.68 -1.45 -3.82
C ILE A 167 5.70 -1.43 -4.97
N GLN A 168 5.42 -2.12 -6.08
CA GLN A 168 6.32 -2.17 -7.23
C GLN A 168 6.42 -0.83 -7.97
N GLU A 169 5.34 -0.05 -8.02
CA GLU A 169 5.30 1.28 -8.64
C GLU A 169 6.09 2.32 -7.82
N ILE A 170 5.90 2.36 -6.49
CA ILE A 170 6.67 3.26 -5.60
C ILE A 170 8.18 2.98 -5.73
N ASN A 171 8.59 1.71 -5.76
CA ASN A 171 10.00 1.32 -5.93
C ASN A 171 10.55 1.61 -7.35
N ARG A 172 9.71 1.95 -8.33
CA ARG A 172 10.15 2.40 -9.67
C ARG A 172 10.37 3.91 -9.71
N GLU A 173 9.58 4.69 -8.97
CA GLU A 173 9.72 6.15 -8.87
C GLU A 173 10.88 6.57 -7.96
N ASP A 174 11.23 5.75 -6.96
CA ASP A 174 12.42 5.94 -6.11
C ASP A 174 13.74 5.45 -6.74
N ARG A 175 13.72 4.97 -8.00
CA ARG A 175 14.97 4.86 -8.75
C ARG A 175 15.34 6.28 -9.20
N PRO A 176 16.43 6.89 -8.71
CA PRO A 176 16.97 8.02 -9.43
C PRO A 176 17.15 7.58 -10.88
N LEU A 177 16.78 8.45 -11.82
CA LEU A 177 17.14 8.35 -13.23
C LEU A 177 18.67 8.21 -13.30
N LEU A 178 19.16 6.98 -13.17
CA LEU A 178 20.51 6.60 -13.54
C LEU A 178 20.50 6.51 -15.06
N GLU A 179 20.40 7.68 -15.69
CA GLU A 179 21.03 7.89 -16.97
C GLU A 179 22.54 7.68 -16.75
N ASP A 180 23.06 6.61 -17.32
CA ASP A 180 24.44 6.44 -17.81
C ASP A 180 25.58 7.09 -17.01
N THR A 181 25.56 7.00 -15.68
CA THR A 181 26.79 7.19 -14.91
C THR A 181 27.57 5.89 -14.93
N LYS A 182 28.51 5.81 -15.89
CA LYS A 182 29.68 4.95 -15.78
C LYS A 182 30.24 5.12 -14.35
N ILE A 183 30.01 4.12 -13.51
CA ILE A 183 30.53 4.08 -12.15
C ILE A 183 32.06 4.09 -12.28
N ASP A 184 32.66 5.16 -11.77
CA ASP A 184 34.10 5.34 -11.72
C ASP A 184 34.67 4.37 -10.69
N ASP A 185 35.30 3.27 -11.16
CA ASP A 185 35.88 2.18 -10.37
C ASP A 185 36.92 2.65 -9.32
N THR A 186 37.31 3.92 -9.38
CA THR A 186 38.29 4.56 -8.50
C THR A 186 37.83 4.71 -7.05
N ILE A 187 36.54 4.98 -6.81
CA ILE A 187 36.04 5.27 -5.45
C ILE A 187 35.88 4.00 -4.61
N PHE A 188 35.57 2.86 -5.25
CA PHE A 188 35.42 1.57 -4.57
C PHE A 188 36.78 0.99 -4.12
N LEU A 189 37.82 1.18 -4.95
CA LEU A 189 39.17 0.72 -4.62
C LEU A 189 39.79 1.48 -3.45
N GLU A 190 39.43 2.74 -3.20
CA GLU A 190 39.97 3.51 -2.08
C GLU A 190 39.46 3.06 -0.71
N ARG A 191 38.24 2.51 -0.62
CA ARG A 191 37.61 2.13 0.65
C ARG A 191 37.87 0.71 1.10
N MET A 192 38.41 -0.15 0.24
CA MET A 192 38.76 -1.53 0.59
C MET A 192 40.05 -1.62 1.38
N SER A 193 40.07 -2.52 2.37
CA SER A 193 41.27 -2.87 3.11
C SER A 193 42.33 -3.48 2.18
N LYS A 194 43.60 -3.35 2.53
CA LYS A 194 44.72 -3.85 1.70
C LYS A 194 44.62 -5.37 1.45
N SER A 195 44.04 -6.12 2.39
CA SER A 195 43.75 -7.55 2.26
C SER A 195 42.67 -7.86 1.23
N GLU A 196 41.64 -7.03 1.10
CA GLU A 196 40.55 -7.22 0.14
C GLU A 196 40.99 -6.87 -1.28
N ARG A 197 41.81 -5.81 -1.44
CA ARG A 197 42.42 -5.46 -2.72
C ARG A 197 43.28 -6.61 -3.26
N ASN A 198 44.15 -7.17 -2.42
CA ASN A 198 45.02 -8.28 -2.82
C ASN A 198 44.22 -9.54 -3.21
N ARG A 199 43.10 -9.79 -2.53
CA ARG A 199 42.22 -10.92 -2.84
C ARG A 199 41.49 -10.73 -4.17
N LEU A 200 41.00 -9.52 -4.44
CA LEU A 200 40.36 -9.18 -5.71
C LEU A 200 41.34 -9.24 -6.90
N ASP A 201 42.57 -8.76 -6.71
CA ASP A 201 43.61 -8.84 -7.72
C ASP A 201 44.00 -10.29 -8.01
N PHE A 202 44.04 -11.14 -6.97
CA PHE A 202 44.24 -12.58 -7.11
C PHE A 202 43.09 -13.24 -7.89
N GLU A 203 41.82 -12.99 -7.51
CA GLU A 203 40.64 -13.56 -8.17
C GLU A 203 40.48 -13.11 -9.64
N ARG A 204 40.93 -11.89 -9.98
CA ARG A 204 41.03 -11.40 -11.36
C ARG A 204 42.13 -12.11 -12.14
N SER A 205 43.29 -12.36 -11.52
CA SER A 205 44.42 -13.04 -12.17
C SER A 205 44.16 -14.53 -12.45
N THR A 206 43.31 -15.17 -11.65
CA THR A 206 42.96 -16.60 -11.78
C THR A 206 41.70 -16.84 -12.62
N GLY A 207 41.10 -15.79 -13.19
CA GLY A 207 39.88 -15.88 -14.00
C GLY A 207 38.64 -16.36 -13.23
N SER A 208 38.69 -16.31 -11.89
CA SER A 208 37.64 -16.82 -10.98
C SER A 208 36.64 -15.74 -10.57
N TYR A 209 36.80 -14.52 -11.11
CA TYR A 209 36.01 -13.35 -10.78
C TYR A 209 34.56 -13.49 -11.30
N SER A 210 33.64 -13.90 -10.42
CA SER A 210 32.20 -13.85 -10.71
C SER A 210 31.62 -12.51 -10.26
N ARG A 211 31.20 -11.70 -11.23
CA ARG A 211 30.54 -10.40 -11.03
C ARG A 211 29.28 -10.47 -10.15
N SER A 212 28.67 -11.66 -10.06
CA SER A 212 27.43 -11.91 -9.32
C SER A 212 27.53 -11.81 -7.80
N ARG A 213 28.75 -11.77 -7.23
CA ARG A 213 28.94 -11.78 -5.77
C ARG A 213 28.90 -10.40 -5.11
N ILE A 214 29.15 -9.35 -5.90
CA ILE A 214 29.14 -7.95 -5.42
C ILE A 214 27.71 -7.49 -5.18
N ASP A 215 26.75 -8.01 -5.95
CA ASP A 215 25.34 -7.64 -5.81
C ASP A 215 24.71 -8.17 -4.50
N ASP A 216 25.21 -9.28 -3.95
CA ASP A 216 24.69 -9.86 -2.70
C ASP A 216 25.23 -9.15 -1.44
N GLU A 217 26.49 -8.69 -1.44
CA GLU A 217 27.07 -7.96 -0.28
C GLU A 217 26.64 -6.49 -0.23
N TYR A 218 26.15 -5.91 -1.35
CA TYR A 218 25.75 -4.51 -1.40
C TYR A 218 24.44 -4.21 -0.64
N TRP A 219 23.56 -5.20 -0.47
CA TRP A 219 22.29 -5.02 0.25
C TRP A 219 22.44 -5.06 1.78
N ASP A 220 23.43 -5.77 2.31
CA ASP A 220 23.64 -5.88 3.76
C ASP A 220 24.24 -4.61 4.38
N ILE A 221 24.88 -3.74 3.58
CA ILE A 221 25.54 -2.52 4.08
C ILE A 221 24.58 -1.31 4.09
N VAL A 222 23.49 -1.33 3.31
CA VAL A 222 22.58 -0.18 3.18
C VAL A 222 21.44 -0.20 4.22
N GLU A 223 21.14 -1.33 4.86
CA GLU A 223 20.05 -1.43 5.87
C GLU A 223 20.44 -1.12 7.32
N PHE A 224 21.67 -0.66 7.61
CA PHE A 224 22.02 -0.13 8.93
C PHE A 224 22.45 1.34 8.85
N ARG A 225 21.47 2.24 8.78
CA ARG A 225 21.51 3.60 9.34
C ARG A 225 20.12 4.17 9.54
#